data_AF-A0A969U9C9-F1
#
_entry.id   AF-A0A969U9C9-F1
#
_cell.length_a   1.000
_cell.length_b   1.000
_cell.length_c   1.000
_cell.angle_alpha   90.00
_cell.angle_beta   90.00
_cell.angle_gamma   90.00
#
_symmetry.space_group_name_H-M   'P 1'
#
loop_
_entity.id
_entity.type
_entity.pdbx_description
1 polymer ?
#
loop_
_entity_poly.entity_id
_entity_poly.type
_entity_poly.pdbx_seq_one_letter_code
_entity_poly.pdbx_strand_id
1 'polypeptide(L)'
;MPQGGVISPLLANIALDGMEALLNTHQTTREYTVKTGQWVGKVTKKKVNTYGLIRYADDFLITAETKEEIEAIIPVIGEWLKSRGLAFNEEKTKIRHLSAGINFFGCNVKQYGSKCLIKPQKEKVIAKIKEIKFWLNTHPDISPEAVIRVINPILRGWANYYKHGASKETFEYFDDRVWQLLMTWATKRHPNKGKRWVVLRYFGRLGNDHGVFKANAPDR
;
A
#
# COMPACT_ATOMS: atom_id res chain seq x y z
N MET A 1 -23.08 13.18 -9.60
CA MET A 1 -22.22 14.33 -9.22
C MET A 1 -21.08 14.43 -10.22
N PRO A 2 -20.71 15.63 -10.73
CA PRO A 2 -19.51 15.76 -11.54
C PRO A 2 -18.30 15.41 -10.65
N GLN A 3 -17.60 14.34 -10.99
CA GLN A 3 -16.38 13.92 -10.29
C GLN A 3 -15.32 15.02 -10.47
N GLY A 4 -15.03 15.79 -9.41
CA GLY A 4 -13.96 16.80 -9.44
C GLY A 4 -14.25 18.12 -8.73
N GLY A 5 -15.47 18.35 -8.22
CA GLY A 5 -15.74 19.54 -7.40
C GLY A 5 -15.00 19.48 -6.05
N VAL A 6 -14.38 20.59 -5.62
CA VAL A 6 -13.62 20.69 -4.35
C VAL A 6 -14.44 20.26 -3.12
N ILE A 7 -15.77 20.39 -3.20
CA ILE A 7 -16.73 20.04 -2.13
C ILE A 7 -17.10 18.53 -2.14
N SER A 8 -16.87 17.82 -3.26
CA SER A 8 -17.29 16.42 -3.42
C SER A 8 -16.73 15.47 -2.35
N PRO A 9 -15.45 15.57 -1.91
CA PRO A 9 -14.93 14.71 -0.84
C PRO A 9 -15.61 14.96 0.51
N LEU A 10 -15.96 16.21 0.80
CA LEU A 10 -16.67 16.57 2.03
C LEU A 10 -18.08 15.98 2.04
N LEU A 11 -18.83 16.14 0.94
CA LEU A 11 -20.18 15.60 0.83
C LEU A 11 -20.20 14.08 0.89
N ALA A 12 -19.23 13.40 0.29
CA ALA A 12 -19.10 11.95 0.40
C ALA A 12 -18.86 11.51 1.86
N ASN A 13 -18.01 12.24 2.59
CA ASN A 13 -17.78 11.96 4.01
C ASN A 13 -19.02 12.19 4.88
N ILE A 14 -19.80 13.24 4.62
CA ILE A 14 -21.05 13.52 5.33
C ILE A 14 -22.10 12.43 5.01
N ALA A 15 -22.25 12.07 3.74
CA ALA A 15 -23.21 11.05 3.32
C ALA A 15 -22.92 9.69 3.97
N LEU A 16 -21.64 9.32 4.09
CA LEU A 16 -21.21 8.06 4.68
C LEU A 16 -21.07 8.12 6.22
N ASP A 17 -21.34 9.25 6.84
CA ASP A 17 -21.34 9.37 8.28
C ASP A 17 -22.50 8.58 8.91
N GLY A 18 -22.22 7.92 10.04
CA GLY A 18 -23.15 7.01 10.71
C GLY A 18 -23.13 5.55 10.24
N MET A 19 -22.30 5.17 9.25
CA MET A 19 -22.12 3.76 8.89
C MET A 19 -21.55 2.94 10.05
N GLU A 20 -20.64 3.53 10.83
CA GLU A 20 -20.10 2.88 12.03
C GLU A 20 -21.20 2.66 13.09
N ALA A 21 -22.09 3.63 13.28
CA ALA A 21 -23.20 3.52 14.20
C ALA A 21 -24.18 2.39 13.79
N LEU A 22 -24.45 2.24 12.49
CA LEU A 22 -25.22 1.12 11.95
C LEU A 22 -24.58 -0.22 12.32
N LEU A 23 -23.28 -0.38 12.04
CA LEU A 23 -22.56 -1.63 12.31
C LEU A 23 -22.48 -1.95 13.82
N ASN A 24 -22.39 -0.93 14.67
CA ASN A 24 -22.36 -1.08 16.13
C ASN A 24 -23.68 -1.57 16.73
N THR A 25 -24.79 -1.51 15.97
CA THR A 25 -26.06 -2.14 16.40
C THR A 25 -25.99 -3.66 16.40
N HIS A 26 -25.06 -4.25 15.64
CA HIS A 26 -24.82 -5.68 15.58
C HIS A 26 -23.72 -6.08 16.56
N GLN A 27 -24.12 -6.68 17.67
CA GLN A 27 -23.21 -7.16 18.70
C GLN A 27 -23.30 -8.68 18.84
N THR A 28 -22.14 -9.31 18.99
CA THR A 28 -22.02 -10.73 19.33
C THR A 28 -21.47 -10.87 20.74
N THR A 29 -21.85 -11.95 21.43
CA THR A 29 -21.33 -12.24 22.77
C THR A 29 -20.14 -13.18 22.62
N ARG A 30 -18.95 -12.72 23.03
CA ARG A 30 -17.74 -13.54 23.01
C ARG A 30 -17.39 -14.03 24.41
N GLU A 31 -16.95 -15.28 24.47
CA GLU A 31 -16.47 -15.92 25.68
C GLU A 31 -14.94 -15.86 25.72
N TYR A 32 -14.41 -15.34 26.81
CA TYR A 32 -12.98 -15.21 27.04
C TYR A 32 -12.58 -16.11 28.19
N THR A 33 -11.54 -16.90 27.96
CA THR A 33 -10.97 -17.77 28.98
C THR A 33 -9.52 -17.37 29.19
N VAL A 34 -9.20 -16.91 30.40
CA VAL A 34 -7.82 -16.62 30.77
C VAL A 34 -7.11 -17.95 31.02
N LYS A 35 -6.05 -18.25 30.26
CA LYS A 35 -5.18 -19.40 30.50
C LYS A 35 -3.80 -18.92 30.90
N THR A 36 -3.30 -19.40 32.03
CA THR A 36 -1.95 -19.10 32.52
C THR A 36 -1.27 -20.40 32.94
N GLY A 37 -0.37 -20.91 32.10
CA GLY A 37 0.19 -22.25 32.27
C GLY A 37 -0.89 -23.34 32.15
N GLN A 38 -0.94 -24.25 33.12
CA GLN A 38 -1.99 -25.28 33.21
C GLN A 38 -3.30 -24.77 33.83
N TRP A 39 -3.32 -23.54 34.35
CA TRP A 39 -4.51 -23.00 35.01
C TRP A 39 -5.48 -22.40 33.99
N VAL A 40 -6.74 -22.85 34.05
CA VAL A 40 -7.84 -22.34 33.22
C VAL A 40 -8.75 -21.51 34.13
N GLY A 41 -8.76 -20.20 33.92
CA GLY A 41 -9.58 -19.26 34.67
C GLY A 41 -11.05 -19.30 34.27
N LYS A 42 -11.86 -18.49 34.97
CA LYS A 42 -13.30 -18.40 34.78
C LYS A 42 -13.65 -17.85 33.39
N VAL A 43 -14.60 -18.49 32.70
CA VAL A 43 -15.12 -18.01 31.41
C VAL A 43 -15.89 -16.71 31.64
N THR A 44 -15.48 -15.65 30.96
CA THR A 44 -16.13 -14.33 31.02
C THR A 44 -16.80 -14.04 29.69
N LYS A 45 -18.08 -13.65 29.71
CA LYS A 45 -18.83 -13.29 28.50
C LYS A 45 -18.84 -11.77 28.33
N LYS A 46 -18.44 -11.27 27.16
CA LYS A 46 -18.45 -9.84 26.83
C LYS A 46 -19.14 -9.62 25.49
N LYS A 47 -20.04 -8.64 25.43
CA LYS A 47 -20.58 -8.16 24.16
C LYS A 47 -19.52 -7.35 23.43
N VAL A 48 -19.29 -7.69 22.17
CA VAL A 48 -18.38 -6.99 21.28
C VAL A 48 -19.07 -6.76 19.94
N ASN A 49 -18.58 -5.77 19.19
CA ASN A 49 -19.09 -5.53 17.84
C ASN A 49 -18.80 -6.75 16.97
N THR A 50 -19.81 -7.20 16.23
CA THR A 50 -19.66 -8.29 15.27
C THR A 50 -18.77 -7.86 14.10
N TYR A 51 -18.89 -6.59 13.70
CA TYR A 51 -18.21 -6.02 12.54
C TYR A 51 -17.16 -4.98 12.94
N GLY A 52 -16.07 -4.95 12.17
CA GLY A 52 -15.11 -3.84 12.17
C GLY A 52 -15.26 -3.02 10.89
N LEU A 53 -15.04 -1.70 10.98
CA LEU A 53 -15.09 -0.78 9.85
C LEU A 53 -13.75 -0.06 9.70
N ILE A 54 -13.21 -0.09 8.48
CA ILE A 54 -12.09 0.76 8.07
C ILE A 54 -12.57 1.55 6.85
N ARG A 55 -12.62 2.89 6.95
CA ARG A 55 -13.10 3.75 5.88
C ARG A 55 -12.08 4.83 5.53
N TYR A 56 -11.93 5.10 4.24
CA TYR A 56 -11.22 6.25 3.73
C TYR A 56 -12.00 6.83 2.55
N ALA A 57 -12.54 8.04 2.75
CA ALA A 57 -13.50 8.64 1.81
C ALA A 57 -14.65 7.67 1.48
N ASP A 58 -14.80 7.30 0.21
CA ASP A 58 -15.79 6.38 -0.35
C ASP A 58 -15.38 4.90 -0.32
N ASP A 59 -14.09 4.62 -0.18
CA ASP A 59 -13.55 3.26 -0.08
C ASP A 59 -13.59 2.77 1.38
N PHE A 60 -14.15 1.58 1.61
CA PHE A 60 -14.20 0.98 2.95
C PHE A 60 -14.01 -0.53 2.93
N LEU A 61 -13.57 -1.06 4.07
CA LEU A 61 -13.51 -2.48 4.39
C LEU A 61 -14.39 -2.75 5.60
N ILE A 62 -15.12 -3.86 5.53
CA ILE A 62 -15.87 -4.41 6.65
C ILE A 62 -15.30 -5.78 6.96
N THR A 63 -15.00 -6.01 8.23
CA THR A 63 -14.43 -7.27 8.71
C THR A 63 -15.41 -7.96 9.65
N ALA A 64 -15.54 -9.27 9.54
CA ALA A 64 -16.30 -10.12 10.44
C ALA A 64 -15.51 -11.42 10.69
N GLU A 65 -15.96 -12.26 11.61
CA GLU A 65 -15.30 -13.54 11.89
C GLU A 65 -15.65 -14.59 10.85
N THR A 66 -16.88 -14.55 10.35
CA THR A 66 -17.37 -15.53 9.38
C THR A 66 -17.78 -14.88 8.05
N LYS A 67 -17.84 -15.71 7.00
CA LYS A 67 -18.27 -15.25 5.67
C LYS A 67 -19.76 -14.92 5.68
N GLU A 68 -20.53 -15.72 6.41
CA GLU A 68 -21.97 -15.65 6.55
C GLU A 68 -22.39 -14.32 7.21
N GLU A 69 -21.63 -13.85 8.20
CA GLU A 69 -21.82 -12.52 8.80
C GLU A 69 -21.66 -11.40 7.76
N ILE A 70 -20.62 -11.48 6.90
CA ILE A 70 -20.44 -10.50 5.82
C ILE A 70 -21.59 -10.58 4.80
N GLU A 71 -22.01 -11.78 4.41
CA GLU A 71 -23.12 -11.95 3.47
C GLU A 71 -24.44 -11.42 4.02
N ALA A 72 -24.67 -11.56 5.34
CA ALA A 72 -25.85 -11.05 6.01
C ALA A 72 -25.88 -9.51 6.11
N ILE A 73 -24.72 -8.85 6.27
CA ILE A 73 -24.67 -7.39 6.44
C ILE A 73 -24.69 -6.62 5.11
N ILE A 74 -24.28 -7.24 3.99
CA ILE A 74 -24.31 -6.63 2.66
C ILE A 74 -25.68 -6.04 2.29
N PRO A 75 -26.81 -6.76 2.38
CA PRO A 75 -28.11 -6.19 2.02
C PRO A 75 -28.50 -5.01 2.93
N VAL A 76 -28.19 -5.09 4.23
CA VAL A 76 -28.48 -4.02 5.21
C VAL A 76 -27.74 -2.74 4.86
N ILE A 77 -26.45 -2.84 4.52
CA ILE A 77 -25.66 -1.69 4.09
C ILE A 77 -26.16 -1.19 2.72
N GLY A 78 -26.57 -2.09 1.83
CA GLY A 78 -27.14 -1.74 0.52
C GLY A 78 -28.37 -0.87 0.65
N GLU A 79 -29.31 -1.22 1.53
CA GLU A 79 -30.49 -0.40 1.85
C GLU A 79 -30.11 0.93 2.49
N TRP A 80 -29.16 0.90 3.43
CA TRP A 80 -28.66 2.12 4.09
C TRP A 80 -28.02 3.10 3.11
N LEU A 81 -27.23 2.61 2.15
CA LEU A 81 -26.65 3.39 1.06
C LEU A 81 -27.73 3.91 0.10
N LYS A 82 -28.72 3.08 -0.23
CA LYS A 82 -29.83 3.44 -1.14
C LYS A 82 -30.63 4.63 -0.62
N SER A 83 -30.87 4.71 0.69
CA SER A 83 -31.53 5.88 1.31
C SER A 83 -30.77 7.20 1.10
N ARG A 84 -29.47 7.13 0.80
CA ARG A 84 -28.57 8.26 0.52
C ARG A 84 -28.28 8.45 -0.97
N GLY A 85 -28.96 7.70 -1.84
CA GLY A 85 -28.74 7.72 -3.28
C GLY A 85 -27.42 7.06 -3.72
N LEU A 86 -26.84 6.20 -2.87
CA LEU A 86 -25.60 5.46 -3.15
C LEU A 86 -25.91 3.98 -3.36
N ALA A 87 -25.02 3.29 -4.07
CA ALA A 87 -25.09 1.85 -4.30
C ALA A 87 -23.69 1.24 -4.30
N PHE A 88 -23.61 -0.06 -4.06
CA PHE A 88 -22.37 -0.79 -4.20
C PHE A 88 -21.92 -0.85 -5.67
N ASN A 89 -20.61 -0.84 -5.87
CA ASN A 89 -20.03 -1.21 -7.15
C ASN A 89 -19.79 -2.73 -7.13
N GLU A 90 -20.67 -3.49 -7.78
CA GLU A 90 -20.64 -4.97 -7.76
C GLU A 90 -19.33 -5.56 -8.32
N GLU A 91 -18.68 -4.88 -9.28
CA GLU A 91 -17.41 -5.34 -9.83
C GLU A 91 -16.24 -5.19 -8.84
N LYS A 92 -16.31 -4.16 -7.99
CA LYS A 92 -15.28 -3.84 -7.00
C LYS A 92 -15.49 -4.56 -5.67
N THR A 93 -16.74 -4.69 -5.24
CA THR A 93 -17.08 -5.30 -3.95
C THR A 93 -16.81 -6.80 -3.97
N LYS A 94 -15.83 -7.24 -3.17
CA LYS A 94 -15.41 -8.65 -3.12
C LYS A 94 -15.25 -9.11 -1.68
N ILE A 95 -15.88 -10.23 -1.35
CA ILE A 95 -15.65 -10.92 -0.08
C ILE A 95 -14.37 -11.75 -0.21
N ARG A 96 -13.42 -11.55 0.69
CA ARG A 96 -12.13 -12.25 0.71
C ARG A 96 -11.77 -12.60 2.14
N HIS A 97 -11.24 -13.80 2.32
CA HIS A 97 -10.63 -14.20 3.59
C HIS A 97 -9.24 -13.54 3.74
N LEU A 98 -8.86 -13.14 4.96
CA LEU A 98 -7.57 -12.46 5.21
C LEU A 98 -6.36 -13.30 4.81
N SER A 99 -6.46 -14.63 4.81
CA SER A 99 -5.39 -15.51 4.34
C SER A 99 -5.15 -15.45 2.83
N ALA A 100 -6.15 -15.05 2.03
CA ALA A 100 -5.97 -14.79 0.60
C ALA A 100 -5.34 -13.40 0.36
N GLY A 101 -5.63 -12.46 1.26
CA GLY A 101 -5.16 -11.08 1.23
C GLY A 101 -6.17 -10.12 0.62
N ILE A 102 -6.16 -8.88 1.09
CA ILE A 102 -7.08 -7.81 0.69
C ILE A 102 -6.27 -6.59 0.26
N ASN A 103 -6.61 -6.04 -0.90
CA ASN A 103 -5.98 -4.84 -1.43
C ASN A 103 -6.76 -3.60 -0.98
N PHE A 104 -6.10 -2.68 -0.26
CA PHE A 104 -6.69 -1.43 0.22
C PHE A 104 -5.64 -0.32 0.26
N PHE A 105 -5.94 0.85 -0.33
CA PHE A 105 -5.05 2.02 -0.38
C PHE A 105 -3.59 1.70 -0.75
N GLY A 106 -3.38 0.97 -1.84
CA GLY A 106 -2.02 0.65 -2.30
C GLY A 106 -1.26 -0.33 -1.40
N CYS A 107 -1.91 -0.89 -0.38
CA CYS A 107 -1.38 -1.93 0.51
C CYS A 107 -2.16 -3.25 0.33
N ASN A 108 -1.49 -4.35 0.60
CA ASN A 108 -2.05 -5.69 0.69
C ASN A 108 -2.02 -6.12 2.16
N VAL A 109 -3.19 -6.29 2.74
CA VAL A 109 -3.38 -6.79 4.10
C VAL A 109 -3.57 -8.29 4.03
N LYS A 110 -2.66 -9.07 4.60
CA LYS A 110 -2.71 -10.53 4.51
C LYS A 110 -2.30 -11.18 5.82
N GLN A 111 -3.02 -12.23 6.18
CA GLN A 111 -2.69 -13.07 7.33
C GLN A 111 -1.77 -14.22 6.92
N TYR A 112 -0.67 -14.37 7.66
CA TYR A 112 0.33 -15.41 7.55
C TYR A 112 0.36 -16.18 8.88
N GLY A 113 -0.38 -17.28 8.95
CA GLY A 113 -0.58 -18.00 10.22
C GLY A 113 -1.19 -17.10 11.29
N SER A 114 -0.47 -16.89 12.39
CA SER A 114 -0.91 -16.01 13.49
C SER A 114 -0.60 -14.52 13.28
N LYS A 115 0.17 -14.14 12.24
CA LYS A 115 0.60 -12.76 12.02
C LYS A 115 -0.17 -12.11 10.88
N CYS A 116 -0.66 -10.90 11.07
CA CYS A 116 -1.16 -10.06 9.99
C CYS A 116 -0.07 -9.11 9.53
N LEU A 117 0.23 -9.10 8.23
CA LEU A 117 1.22 -8.20 7.63
C LEU A 117 0.54 -7.31 6.59
N ILE A 118 0.89 -6.04 6.62
CA ILE A 118 0.46 -5.03 5.65
C ILE A 118 1.68 -4.73 4.77
N LYS A 119 1.68 -5.21 3.53
CA LYS A 119 2.77 -5.00 2.57
C LYS A 119 2.33 -4.04 1.45
N PRO A 120 3.23 -3.32 0.78
CA PRO A 120 2.87 -2.58 -0.43
C PRO A 120 2.30 -3.51 -1.52
N GLN A 121 1.32 -3.06 -2.29
CA GLN A 121 0.76 -3.83 -3.40
C GLN A 121 1.81 -4.04 -4.50
N LYS A 122 1.97 -5.30 -4.93
CA LYS A 122 2.92 -5.69 -5.97
C LYS A 122 2.71 -4.89 -7.26
N GLU A 123 1.45 -4.65 -7.64
CA GLU A 123 1.09 -3.92 -8.86
C GLU A 123 1.55 -2.47 -8.79
N LYS A 124 1.42 -1.82 -7.62
CA LYS A 124 1.86 -0.43 -7.39
C LYS A 124 3.37 -0.32 -7.42
N VAL A 125 4.08 -1.26 -6.79
CA VAL A 125 5.55 -1.35 -6.82
C VAL A 125 6.04 -1.47 -8.26
N ILE A 126 5.47 -2.41 -9.03
CA ILE A 126 5.83 -2.63 -10.44
C ILE A 126 5.50 -1.41 -11.30
N ALA A 127 4.32 -0.79 -11.10
CA ALA A 127 3.94 0.40 -11.84
C ALA A 127 4.92 1.55 -11.62
N LYS A 128 5.36 1.77 -10.37
CA LYS A 128 6.33 2.81 -10.04
C LYS A 128 7.72 2.53 -10.64
N ILE A 129 8.17 1.28 -10.64
CA ILE A 129 9.42 0.89 -11.33
C ILE A 129 9.31 1.13 -12.84
N LYS A 130 8.15 0.80 -13.44
CA LYS A 130 7.90 1.04 -14.87
C LYS A 130 7.91 2.53 -15.22
N GLU A 131 7.35 3.38 -14.38
CA GLU A 131 7.39 4.83 -14.51
C GLU A 131 8.83 5.36 -14.52
N ILE A 132 9.66 4.94 -13.56
CA ILE A 132 11.09 5.30 -13.51
C ILE A 132 11.82 4.80 -14.76
N LYS A 133 11.58 3.55 -15.16
CA LYS A 133 12.19 2.96 -16.36
C LYS A 133 11.81 3.74 -17.62
N PHE A 134 10.54 4.10 -17.77
CA PHE A 134 10.04 4.88 -18.90
C PHE A 134 10.70 6.26 -18.95
N TRP A 135 10.77 6.95 -17.81
CA TRP A 135 11.41 8.25 -17.72
C TRP A 135 12.90 8.19 -18.08
N LEU A 136 13.64 7.19 -17.56
CA LEU A 136 15.05 7.00 -17.91
C LEU A 136 15.27 6.69 -19.40
N ASN A 137 14.41 5.88 -20.02
CA ASN A 137 14.53 5.54 -21.44
C ASN A 137 14.20 6.71 -22.37
N THR A 138 13.34 7.64 -21.94
CA THR A 138 12.98 8.85 -22.70
C THR A 138 14.00 9.96 -22.56
N HIS A 139 14.90 9.87 -21.56
CA HIS A 139 15.93 10.86 -21.27
C HIS A 139 17.34 10.20 -21.25
N PRO A 140 17.80 9.62 -22.38
CA PRO A 140 19.09 8.93 -22.42
C PRO A 140 20.28 9.86 -22.18
N ASP A 141 20.19 11.12 -22.63
CA ASP A 141 21.30 12.08 -22.65
C ASP A 141 21.37 13.01 -21.43
N ILE A 142 20.36 12.96 -20.55
CA ILE A 142 20.23 13.88 -19.42
C ILE A 142 21.38 13.75 -18.42
N SER A 143 21.76 14.83 -17.75
CA SER A 143 22.89 14.79 -16.81
C SER A 143 22.59 13.89 -15.59
N PRO A 144 23.61 13.23 -14.99
CA PRO A 144 23.41 12.42 -13.77
C PRO A 144 22.80 13.22 -12.61
N GLU A 145 23.13 14.50 -12.51
CA GLU A 145 22.55 15.42 -11.53
C GLU A 145 21.04 15.58 -11.75
N ALA A 146 20.61 15.70 -13.01
CA ALA A 146 19.20 15.79 -13.35
C ALA A 146 18.46 14.48 -13.05
N VAL A 147 19.09 13.32 -13.30
CA VAL A 147 18.55 12.01 -12.89
C VAL A 147 18.32 11.98 -11.39
N ILE A 148 19.31 12.38 -10.59
CA ILE A 148 19.20 12.43 -9.12
C ILE A 148 18.09 13.39 -8.69
N ARG A 149 18.02 14.59 -9.28
CA ARG A 149 16.98 15.59 -8.97
C ARG A 149 15.56 15.08 -9.21
N VAL A 150 15.36 14.24 -10.23
CA VAL A 150 14.03 13.69 -10.56
C VAL A 150 13.70 12.45 -9.74
N ILE A 151 14.65 11.53 -9.59
CA ILE A 151 14.40 10.24 -8.92
C ILE A 151 14.32 10.40 -7.40
N ASN A 152 15.15 11.23 -6.77
CA ASN A 152 15.17 11.36 -5.30
C ASN A 152 13.82 11.79 -4.68
N PRO A 153 13.08 12.78 -5.20
CA PRO A 153 11.73 13.08 -4.73
C PRO A 153 10.77 11.90 -4.81
N ILE A 154 10.84 11.11 -5.90
CA ILE A 154 10.00 9.92 -6.11
C ILE A 154 10.32 8.87 -5.04
N LEU A 155 11.60 8.55 -4.83
CA LEU A 155 12.04 7.60 -3.81
C LEU A 155 11.63 8.04 -2.41
N ARG A 156 11.82 9.33 -2.07
CA ARG A 156 11.43 9.89 -0.77
C ARG A 156 9.93 9.81 -0.54
N GLY A 157 9.13 10.19 -1.53
CA GLY A 157 7.67 10.10 -1.44
C GLY A 157 7.20 8.66 -1.26
N TRP A 158 7.79 7.74 -2.00
CA TRP A 158 7.51 6.31 -1.90
C TRP A 158 7.85 5.74 -0.52
N ALA A 159 9.06 6.03 -0.01
CA ALA A 159 9.48 5.60 1.31
C ALA A 159 8.58 6.19 2.40
N ASN A 160 8.25 7.47 2.33
CA ASN A 160 7.37 8.13 3.30
C ASN A 160 5.97 7.53 3.34
N TYR A 161 5.42 7.11 2.20
CA TYR A 161 4.10 6.50 2.13
C TYR A 161 4.09 5.09 2.75
N TYR A 162 5.10 4.27 2.44
CA TYR A 162 5.12 2.87 2.84
C TYR A 162 5.91 2.57 4.13
N LYS A 163 6.51 3.56 4.80
CA LYS A 163 7.35 3.35 6.00
C LYS A 163 6.63 2.71 7.19
N HIS A 164 5.31 2.85 7.28
CA HIS A 164 4.50 2.33 8.39
C HIS A 164 4.09 0.86 8.22
N GLY A 165 4.29 0.28 7.05
CA GLY A 165 3.97 -1.13 6.75
C GLY A 165 5.16 -2.07 6.90
N ALA A 166 4.91 -3.36 6.69
CA ALA A 166 5.93 -4.40 6.57
C ALA A 166 6.64 -4.32 5.20
N SER A 167 7.39 -3.24 4.99
CA SER A 167 7.87 -2.82 3.67
C SER A 167 9.35 -3.11 3.39
N LYS A 168 10.12 -3.60 4.37
CA LYS A 168 11.58 -3.81 4.25
C LYS A 168 11.97 -4.61 2.99
N GLU A 169 11.43 -5.82 2.85
CA GLU A 169 11.67 -6.70 1.70
C GLU A 169 11.26 -6.03 0.36
N THR A 170 10.18 -5.25 0.39
CA THR A 170 9.70 -4.54 -0.80
C THR A 170 10.61 -3.36 -1.17
N PHE A 171 11.15 -2.65 -0.18
CA PHE A 171 12.13 -1.59 -0.41
C PHE A 171 13.45 -2.16 -0.93
N GLU A 172 13.96 -3.25 -0.36
CA GLU A 172 15.15 -3.94 -0.87
C GLU A 172 14.98 -4.35 -2.35
N TYR A 173 13.84 -4.95 -2.68
CA TYR A 173 13.51 -5.27 -4.08
C TYR A 173 13.43 -4.02 -4.97
N PHE A 174 12.78 -2.96 -4.48
CA PHE A 174 12.59 -1.74 -5.25
C PHE A 174 13.94 -1.03 -5.52
N ASP A 175 14.81 -0.95 -4.51
CA ASP A 175 16.14 -0.34 -4.60
C ASP A 175 17.05 -1.12 -5.56
N ASP A 176 17.07 -2.45 -5.48
CA ASP A 176 17.79 -3.31 -6.44
C ASP A 176 17.32 -3.05 -7.88
N ARG A 177 16.00 -2.95 -8.09
CA ARG A 177 15.44 -2.65 -9.41
C ARG A 177 15.80 -1.26 -9.91
N VAL A 178 15.72 -0.24 -9.07
CA VAL A 178 16.13 1.12 -9.43
C VAL A 178 17.62 1.16 -9.76
N TRP A 179 18.46 0.47 -8.98
CA TRP A 179 19.89 0.34 -9.25
C TRP A 179 20.18 -0.31 -10.60
N GLN A 180 19.50 -1.42 -10.93
CA GLN A 180 19.63 -2.09 -12.24
C GLN A 180 19.21 -1.18 -13.40
N LEU A 181 18.16 -0.37 -13.21
CA LEU A 181 17.72 0.61 -14.21
C LEU A 181 18.76 1.71 -14.43
N LEU A 182 19.33 2.24 -13.34
CA LEU A 182 20.40 3.24 -13.40
C LEU A 182 21.66 2.69 -14.06
N MET A 183 22.04 1.44 -13.73
CA MET A 183 23.19 0.78 -14.34
C MET A 183 22.99 0.54 -15.84
N THR A 184 21.78 0.14 -16.23
CA THR A 184 21.40 -0.02 -17.65
C THR A 184 21.45 1.32 -18.39
N TRP A 185 20.88 2.37 -17.80
CA TRP A 185 20.89 3.72 -18.35
C TRP A 185 22.34 4.22 -18.53
N ALA A 186 23.19 4.08 -17.51
CA ALA A 186 24.59 4.51 -17.56
C ALA A 186 25.40 3.70 -18.59
N THR A 187 25.16 2.39 -18.72
CA THR A 187 25.86 1.53 -19.70
C THR A 187 25.50 1.91 -21.13
N LYS A 188 24.21 2.19 -21.41
CA LYS A 188 23.75 2.57 -22.75
C LYS A 188 24.40 3.86 -23.27
N ARG A 189 24.80 4.77 -22.38
CA ARG A 189 25.52 6.01 -22.74
C ARG A 189 26.97 5.78 -23.16
N HIS A 190 27.54 4.62 -22.85
CA HIS A 190 28.95 4.32 -23.08
C HIS A 190 29.12 2.95 -23.75
N PRO A 191 28.67 2.79 -25.01
CA PRO A 191 28.69 1.49 -25.70
C PRO A 191 30.11 0.90 -25.81
N ASN A 192 31.13 1.76 -25.86
CA ASN A 192 32.54 1.36 -26.01
C ASN A 192 33.28 1.19 -24.68
N LYS A 193 32.59 1.28 -23.53
CA LYS A 193 33.22 1.15 -22.20
C LYS A 193 32.68 -0.07 -21.47
N GLY A 194 33.57 -0.78 -20.77
CA GLY A 194 33.19 -1.92 -19.95
C GLY A 194 32.42 -1.52 -18.68
N LYS A 195 31.64 -2.46 -18.12
CA LYS A 195 30.83 -2.26 -16.91
C LYS A 195 31.64 -1.72 -15.73
N ARG A 196 32.89 -2.18 -15.54
CA ARG A 196 33.77 -1.71 -14.46
C ARG A 196 34.03 -0.20 -14.55
N TRP A 197 34.23 0.32 -15.75
CA TRP A 197 34.42 1.76 -15.96
C TRP A 197 33.14 2.54 -15.64
N VAL A 198 31.98 2.03 -16.05
CA VAL A 198 30.67 2.62 -15.75
C VAL A 198 30.44 2.69 -14.23
N VAL A 199 30.71 1.59 -13.51
CA VAL A 199 30.62 1.57 -12.04
C VAL A 199 31.53 2.62 -11.42
N LEU A 200 32.81 2.69 -11.80
CA LEU A 200 33.75 3.67 -11.25
C LEU A 200 33.34 5.13 -11.52
N ARG A 201 32.72 5.38 -12.69
CA ARG A 201 32.28 6.72 -13.09
C ARG A 201 30.99 7.16 -12.39
N TYR A 202 29.96 6.32 -12.40
CA TYR A 202 28.60 6.68 -11.99
C TYR A 202 28.20 6.21 -10.60
N PHE A 203 28.95 5.27 -10.02
CA PHE A 203 28.62 4.68 -8.74
C PHE A 203 29.80 4.85 -7.78
N GLY A 204 29.49 5.17 -6.53
CA GLY A 204 30.47 5.46 -5.51
C GLY A 204 30.10 4.86 -4.17
N ARG A 205 30.69 5.44 -3.14
CA ARG A 205 30.43 5.10 -1.76
C ARG A 205 29.81 6.32 -1.07
N LEU A 206 28.76 6.11 -0.29
CA LEU A 206 28.18 7.11 0.59
C LEU A 206 28.11 6.52 2.00
N GLY A 207 28.97 6.97 2.91
CA GLY A 207 29.11 6.33 4.23
C GLY A 207 29.50 4.85 4.10
N ASN A 208 28.67 3.95 4.61
CA ASN A 208 28.87 2.49 4.51
C ASN A 208 28.22 1.86 3.28
N ASP A 209 27.44 2.63 2.50
CA ASP A 209 26.74 2.12 1.34
C ASP A 209 27.65 2.14 0.11
N HIS A 210 27.77 0.97 -0.53
CA HIS A 210 28.53 0.76 -1.76
C HIS A 210 27.60 0.77 -2.96
N GLY A 211 28.09 1.23 -4.11
CA GLY A 211 27.32 1.22 -5.35
C GLY A 211 26.23 2.29 -5.41
N VAL A 212 26.40 3.39 -4.67
CA VAL A 212 25.46 4.51 -4.66
C VAL A 212 25.62 5.32 -5.94
N PHE A 213 24.53 5.54 -6.67
CA PHE A 213 24.55 6.37 -7.87
C PHE A 213 24.92 7.80 -7.49
N LYS A 214 26.00 8.31 -8.12
CA LYS A 214 26.57 9.61 -7.84
C LYS A 214 26.63 10.46 -9.10
N ALA A 215 26.57 11.76 -8.87
CA ALA A 215 26.97 12.76 -9.83
C ALA A 215 28.33 13.32 -9.39
N ASN A 216 29.30 13.36 -10.30
CA ASN A 216 30.49 14.17 -10.13
C ASN A 216 30.23 15.52 -10.82
N ALA A 217 30.27 16.64 -10.10
CA ALA A 217 30.46 17.96 -10.71
C ALA A 217 31.91 18.42 -10.42
N PRO A 218 32.63 19.12 -11.32
CA PRO A 218 32.29 19.59 -12.68
C PRO A 218 33.27 19.11 -13.78
N ASP A 219 32.91 19.35 -15.05
CA ASP A 219 33.81 20.05 -15.97
C ASP A 219 32.94 20.97 -16.84
N ARG A 220 33.36 22.24 -16.87
CA ARG A 220 32.94 23.24 -17.85
C ARG A 220 33.42 22.83 -19.25
#